data_AF-A0A3D2AYK0-F1
#
_entry.id   AF-A0A3D2AYK0-F1
#
_cell.length_a   1.000
_cell.length_b   1.000
_cell.length_c   1.000
_cell.angle_alpha   90.00
_cell.angle_beta   90.00
_cell.angle_gamma   90.00
#
_symmetry.space_group_name_H-M   'P 1'
#
loop_
_entity.id
_entity.type
_entity.pdbx_description
1 polymer ?
#
loop_
_entity_poly.entity_id
_entity_poly.type
_entity_poly.pdbx_seq_one_letter_code
_entity_poly.pdbx_strand_id
1 'polypeptide(L)'
;QGTVSDLLTGLVSFRAERFTTSLEKTGLDTPIATVTMFDGERDERVAFGRSADVIYALANQDAVASTIETAVFENVMTAVATLSNNNEGTP
;
A
#
# COMPACT_ATOMS: atom_id res chain seq x y z
N GLN A 1 -18.35 9.14 -6.72
CA GLN A 1 -18.42 7.69 -6.46
C GLN A 1 -17.03 7.17 -6.71
N GLY A 2 -16.28 6.76 -5.68
CA GLY A 2 -14.95 6.17 -5.90
C GLY A 2 -15.12 4.87 -6.68
N THR A 3 -14.49 4.77 -7.84
CA THR A 3 -14.65 3.63 -8.74
C THR A 3 -13.49 2.66 -8.57
N VAL A 4 -13.68 1.40 -8.95
CA VAL A 4 -12.59 0.42 -9.06
C VAL A 4 -11.47 0.95 -9.96
N SER A 5 -11.80 1.74 -10.98
CA SER A 5 -10.82 2.39 -11.85
C SER A 5 -9.90 3.36 -11.09
N ASP A 6 -10.43 4.15 -10.16
CA ASP A 6 -9.62 5.07 -9.35
C ASP A 6 -8.61 4.32 -8.47
N LEU A 7 -9.04 3.19 -7.89
CA LEU A 7 -8.17 2.30 -7.13
C LEU A 7 -7.06 1.73 -8.03
N LEU A 8 -7.41 1.20 -9.21
CA LEU A 8 -6.45 0.63 -10.15
C LEU A 8 -5.45 1.69 -10.63
N THR A 9 -5.92 2.90 -10.93
CA THR A 9 -5.04 4.02 -11.29
C THR A 9 -4.07 4.35 -10.16
N GLY A 10 -4.54 4.45 -8.92
CA GLY A 10 -3.67 4.69 -7.76
C GLY A 10 -2.63 3.59 -7.55
N LEU A 11 -3.02 2.33 -7.68
CA LEU A 11 -2.10 1.18 -7.59
C LEU A 11 -1.01 1.24 -8.66
N VAL A 12 -1.37 1.58 -9.90
CA VAL A 12 -0.42 1.72 -11.02
C VAL A 12 0.52 2.93 -10.85
N SER A 13 0.11 3.94 -10.06
CA SER A 13 0.90 5.13 -9.77
C SER A 13 1.97 4.94 -8.69
N PHE A 14 1.95 3.85 -7.91
CA PHE A 14 3.00 3.62 -6.91
C PHE A 14 4.39 3.52 -7.56
N ARG A 15 5.32 4.31 -7.04
CA ARG A 15 6.73 4.31 -7.45
C ARG A 15 7.58 4.35 -6.19
N ALA A 16 8.57 3.46 -6.13
CA ALA A 16 9.62 3.56 -5.14
C ALA A 16 10.47 4.81 -5.42
N GLU A 17 10.62 5.69 -4.44
CA GLU A 17 11.39 6.92 -4.57
C GLU A 17 12.83 6.76 -4.06
N ARG A 18 12.99 6.11 -2.90
CA ARG A 18 14.29 5.87 -2.26
C ARG A 18 14.29 4.50 -1.62
N PHE A 19 15.46 3.87 -1.53
CA PHE A 19 15.64 2.57 -0.90
C PHE A 19 16.48 2.70 0.37
N THR A 20 16.15 1.92 1.39
CA THR A 20 16.89 1.84 2.66
C THR A 20 17.03 0.39 3.10
N THR A 21 18.22 0.01 3.55
CA THR A 21 18.50 -1.28 4.19
C THR A 21 18.21 -1.27 5.69
N SER A 22 18.02 -0.09 6.29
CA SER A 22 17.56 0.01 7.67
C SER A 22 16.04 -0.01 7.72
N LEU A 23 15.50 -0.98 8.46
CA LEU A 23 14.07 -1.12 8.75
C LEU A 23 13.68 -0.45 10.07
N GLU A 24 14.64 0.08 10.84
CA GLU A 24 14.37 0.78 12.09
C GLU A 24 13.56 2.06 11.81
N LYS A 25 12.57 2.33 12.68
CA LYS A 25 11.72 3.54 12.58
C LYS A 25 11.04 3.69 11.22
N THR A 26 10.67 2.60 10.58
CA THR A 26 9.86 2.60 9.33
C THR A 26 8.38 2.33 9.60
N GLY A 27 8.05 1.80 10.79
CA GLY A 27 6.71 1.31 11.12
C GLY A 27 6.34 0.00 10.42
N LEU A 28 7.31 -0.68 9.80
CA LEU A 28 7.10 -1.98 9.14
C LEU A 28 7.02 -3.16 10.13
N ASP A 29 7.40 -2.95 11.40
CA ASP A 29 7.20 -3.90 12.50
C ASP A 29 5.70 -4.06 12.85
N THR A 30 4.92 -3.00 12.69
CA THR A 30 3.46 -2.99 12.82
C THR A 30 2.85 -2.32 11.59
N PRO A 31 2.75 -3.02 10.45
CA PRO A 31 2.30 -2.43 9.19
C PRO A 31 0.91 -1.82 9.31
N ILE A 32 0.74 -0.61 8.75
CA ILE A 32 -0.55 0.08 8.68
C ILE A 32 -1.45 -0.48 7.57
N ALA A 33 -0.85 -1.09 6.55
CA ALA A 33 -1.55 -1.79 5.49
C ALA A 33 -0.69 -2.93 4.95
N THR A 34 -1.34 -3.97 4.44
CA THR A 34 -0.69 -5.02 3.66
C THR A 34 -1.54 -5.27 2.43
N VAL A 35 -0.91 -5.21 1.26
CA VAL A 35 -1.52 -5.59 -0.01
C VAL A 35 -0.98 -6.95 -0.41
N THR A 36 -1.88 -7.87 -0.73
CA THR A 36 -1.52 -9.18 -1.28
C THR A 36 -2.14 -9.28 -2.67
N MET A 37 -1.31 -9.61 -3.66
CA MET A 37 -1.70 -9.84 -5.04
C MET A 37 -1.36 -11.27 -5.42
N PHE A 38 -2.27 -11.93 -6.13
CA PHE A 38 -2.03 -13.26 -6.68
C PHE A 38 -1.92 -13.15 -8.19
N ASP A 39 -0.80 -13.59 -8.76
CA ASP A 39 -0.55 -13.52 -10.21
C ASP A 39 -0.99 -14.78 -10.98
N GLY A 40 -1.51 -15.80 -10.29
CA GLY A 40 -1.85 -17.10 -10.87
C GLY A 40 -0.90 -18.22 -10.44
N GLU A 41 0.33 -17.89 -10.02
CA GLU A 41 1.33 -18.83 -9.54
C GLU A 41 1.73 -18.53 -8.10
N ARG A 42 1.85 -17.26 -7.73
CA ARG A 42 2.41 -16.81 -6.45
C ARG A 42 1.63 -15.65 -5.86
N ASP A 43 1.68 -15.60 -4.53
CA ASP A 43 1.26 -14.45 -3.75
C ASP A 43 2.44 -13.48 -3.63
N GLU A 44 2.25 -12.26 -4.10
CA GLU A 44 3.10 -11.11 -3.83
C GLU A 44 2.50 -10.29 -2.68
N ARG A 45 3.31 -10.04 -1.65
CA ARG A 45 2.89 -9.25 -0.49
C ARG A 45 3.73 -8.00 -0.37
N VAL A 46 3.06 -6.84 -0.27
CA VAL A 46 3.68 -5.55 0.05
C VAL A 46 3.13 -5.04 1.36
N ALA A 47 4.00 -4.87 2.36
CA ALA A 47 3.65 -4.26 3.64
C ALA A 47 3.99 -2.77 3.61
N PHE A 48 3.08 -1.94 4.12
CA PHE A 48 3.27 -0.50 4.24
C PHE A 48 3.37 -0.10 5.71
N GLY A 49 4.44 0.62 6.03
CA GLY A 49 4.70 1.21 7.34
C GLY A 49 4.67 2.73 7.26
N ARG A 50 4.40 3.40 8.39
CA ARG A 50 4.50 4.85 8.49
C ARG A 50 5.41 5.24 9.62
N SER A 51 6.26 6.22 9.35
CA SER A 51 7.06 6.89 10.36
C SER A 51 7.06 8.39 10.08
N ALA A 52 6.55 9.15 11.05
CA ALA A 52 6.18 10.55 10.84
C ALA A 52 5.30 10.71 9.57
N ASP A 53 5.77 11.47 8.59
CA ASP A 53 5.05 11.76 7.34
C ASP A 53 5.53 10.94 6.14
N VAL A 54 6.39 9.95 6.37
CA VAL A 54 6.96 9.09 5.32
C VAL A 54 6.29 7.73 5.35
N ILE A 55 5.86 7.28 4.17
CA ILE A 55 5.37 5.93 3.95
C ILE A 55 6.50 5.06 3.40
N TYR A 56 6.70 3.92 4.05
CA TYR A 56 7.65 2.89 3.66
C TYR A 56 6.90 1.68 3.12
N ALA A 57 7.45 1.04 2.10
CA ALA A 57 6.94 -0.16 1.48
C ALA A 57 8.01 -1.26 1.50
N LEU A 58 7.60 -2.48 1.86
CA LEU A 58 8.45 -3.68 1.88
C LEU A 58 7.78 -4.80 1.10
N ALA A 59 8.38 -5.21 -0.02
CA ALA A 59 7.92 -6.36 -0.78
C ALA A 59 8.46 -7.66 -0.17
N ASN A 60 7.66 -8.72 -0.12
CA ASN A 60 8.03 -10.12 0.13
C ASN A 60 9.11 -10.38 1.21
N GLN A 61 9.03 -9.72 2.37
CA GLN A 61 10.03 -9.83 3.44
C GLN A 61 11.47 -9.51 2.98
N ASP A 62 11.62 -8.68 1.96
CA ASP A 62 12.92 -8.21 1.49
C ASP A 62 13.69 -7.53 2.62
N ALA A 63 15.02 -7.49 2.50
CA ALA A 63 15.88 -6.76 3.43
C ALA A 63 15.96 -5.25 3.13
N VAL A 64 15.21 -4.78 2.13
CA VAL A 64 15.27 -3.40 1.61
C VAL A 64 13.87 -2.82 1.53
N ALA A 65 13.61 -1.80 2.34
CA ALA A 65 12.39 -1.02 2.23
C ALA A 65 12.57 0.11 1.22
N SER A 66 11.46 0.58 0.67
CA SER A 66 11.42 1.77 -0.18
C SER A 66 10.49 2.83 0.39
N THR A 67 10.80 4.11 0.18
CA THR A 67 9.82 5.17 0.39
C THR A 67 8.93 5.30 -0.84
N ILE A 68 7.68 5.68 -0.62
CA ILE A 68 6.72 5.98 -1.67
C ILE A 68 6.07 7.34 -1.40
N GLU A 69 5.49 7.94 -2.43
CA GLU A 69 4.78 9.21 -2.28
C GLU A 69 3.57 9.05 -1.34
N THR A 70 3.59 9.75 -0.20
CA THR A 70 2.53 9.67 0.82
C THR A 70 1.16 10.01 0.24
N ALA A 71 1.06 11.00 -0.67
CA ALA A 71 -0.21 11.37 -1.29
C ALA A 71 -0.81 10.24 -2.14
N VAL A 72 0.02 9.47 -2.85
CA VAL A 72 -0.44 8.31 -3.62
C VAL A 72 -1.00 7.24 -2.70
N PHE A 73 -0.34 6.97 -1.58
CA PHE A 73 -0.82 6.01 -0.57
C PHE A 73 -2.18 6.42 0.01
N GLU A 74 -2.32 7.67 0.45
CA GLU A 74 -3.57 8.18 1.04
C GLU A 74 -4.74 8.15 0.03
N ASN A 75 -4.47 8.47 -1.23
CA ASN A 75 -5.47 8.40 -2.30
C ASN A 75 -5.97 6.96 -2.51
N VAL A 76 -5.06 5.98 -2.53
CA VAL A 76 -5.41 4.56 -2.64
C VAL A 76 -6.24 4.10 -1.44
N MET A 77 -5.83 4.44 -0.22
CA MET A 77 -6.57 4.07 0.99
C MET A 77 -7.97 4.70 1.04
N THR A 78 -8.11 5.94 0.56
CA THR A 78 -9.42 6.60 0.41
C THR A 78 -10.32 5.88 -0.60
N ALA A 79 -9.75 5.44 -1.73
CA ALA A 79 -10.49 4.67 -2.73
C ALA A 79 -10.95 3.31 -2.18
N VAL A 80 -10.06 2.61 -1.44
CA VAL A 80 -10.40 1.35 -0.75
C VAL A 80 -11.54 1.57 0.25
N ALA A 81 -11.42 2.55 1.14
CA ALA A 81 -12.45 2.84 2.15
C ALA A 81 -13.82 3.14 1.51
N THR A 82 -13.82 3.90 0.40
CA THR A 82 -15.04 4.19 -0.36
C THR A 82 -15.66 2.92 -0.93
N LEU A 83 -14.86 2.04 -1.53
CA LEU A 83 -15.34 0.77 -2.09
C LEU A 83 -15.84 -0.20 -1.02
N SER A 84 -15.16 -0.27 0.13
CA SER A 84 -15.61 -1.08 1.27
C SER A 84 -16.98 -0.65 1.77
N ASN A 85 -17.19 0.65 1.96
CA ASN A 85 -18.47 1.20 2.44
C ASN A 85 -19.62 1.00 1.42
N ASN A 86 -19.31 0.96 0.12
CA ASN A 86 -20.32 0.71 -0.91
C ASN A 86 -20.77 -0.75 -0.96
N ASN A 87 -20.00 -1.69 -0.39
CA ASN A 87 -20.31 -3.11 -0.39
C ASN A 87 -21.25 -3.52 0.77
N GLU A 88 -21.51 -2.61 1.72
CA GLU A 88 -22.48 -2.80 2.82
C GLU A 88 -23.94 -2.53 2.38
N GLY A 89 -24.16 -2.23 1.09
CA GLY A 89 -25.46 -1.85 0.51
C GLY A 89 -26.19 -2.95 -0.26
N THR A 90 -25.86 -4.24 -0.07
CA THR A 90 -26.60 -5.35 -0.70
C THR A 90 -27.48 -6.05 0.33
N PRO A 91 -28.83 -6.05 0.18
CA PRO A 91 -29.74 -6.78 1.06
C PRO A 91 -29.61 -8.31 0.92
#